data_AF-A0A4R6VGF3-F1
#
_entry.id   AF-A0A4R6VGF3-F1
#
_cell.length_a   1.000
_cell.length_b   1.000
_cell.length_c   1.000
_cell.angle_alpha   90.00
_cell.angle_beta   90.00
_cell.angle_gamma   90.00
#
_symmetry.space_group_name_H-M   'P 1'
#
loop_
_entity.id
_entity.type
_entity.pdbx_description
1 polymer ?
#
loop_
_entity_poly.entity_id
_entity_poly.type
_entity_poly.pdbx_seq_one_letter_code
_entity_poly.pdbx_strand_id
1 'polypeptide(L)'
;MGLTTIAKIDDLGEARLLILALKSHGFHPIEGNEVGLAGFAGAIGPSGVPIMVPEGEAEDAKLLLDSLREDFKKDSFSDTSDDET
;
A
#
# COMPACT_ATOMS: atom_id res chain seq x y z
N MET A 1 -0.16 -2.83 -21.60
CA MET A 1 -0.87 -2.49 -20.34
C MET A 1 0.16 -1.83 -19.44
N GLY A 2 -0.01 -0.53 -19.16
CA GLY A 2 0.89 0.23 -18.28
C GLY A 2 0.63 -0.10 -16.81
N LEU A 3 1.68 0.00 -15.99
CA LEU A 3 1.60 -0.11 -14.54
C LEU A 3 1.86 1.27 -13.95
N THR A 4 1.01 1.69 -13.02
CA THR A 4 1.13 2.94 -12.29
C THR A 4 1.40 2.65 -10.83
N THR A 5 2.40 3.33 -10.26
CA THR A 5 2.64 3.29 -8.81
C THR A 5 1.62 4.20 -8.12
N ILE A 6 0.79 3.63 -7.24
CA ILE A 6 -0.21 4.37 -6.48
C ILE A 6 0.31 4.81 -5.11
N ALA A 7 1.25 4.07 -4.53
CA ALA A 7 1.88 4.40 -3.25
C ALA A 7 3.26 3.75 -3.07
N LYS A 8 4.00 4.28 -2.09
CA LYS A 8 5.24 3.70 -1.56
C LYS A 8 5.08 3.57 -0.06
N ILE A 9 5.27 2.36 0.45
CA ILE A 9 5.07 2.01 1.86
C ILE A 9 6.41 1.61 2.44
N ASP A 10 6.87 2.31 3.47
CA ASP A 10 8.19 2.04 4.07
C ASP A 10 8.21 0.69 4.81
N ASP A 11 7.10 0.31 5.42
CA ASP A 11 6.94 -0.95 6.14
C ASP A 11 6.47 -2.10 5.23
N LEU A 12 7.22 -3.21 5.25
CA LEU A 12 6.92 -4.39 4.45
C LEU A 12 5.63 -5.10 4.90
N GLY A 13 5.30 -5.04 6.19
CA GLY A 13 4.08 -5.61 6.76
C GLY A 13 2.84 -4.84 6.31
N GLU A 14 2.86 -3.51 6.46
CA GLU A 14 1.79 -2.61 5.99
C GLU A 14 1.60 -2.78 4.47
N ALA A 15 2.69 -2.83 3.69
CA ALA A 15 2.61 -3.03 2.26
C ALA A 15 1.86 -4.32 1.90
N ARG A 16 2.22 -5.44 2.54
CA ARG A 16 1.58 -6.75 2.30
C ARG A 16 0.10 -6.75 2.66
N LEU A 17 -0.27 -6.11 3.77
CA LEU A 17 -1.67 -5.99 4.18
C LEU A 17 -2.48 -5.17 3.17
N LEU A 18 -1.94 -4.05 2.71
CA LEU A 18 -2.58 -3.21 1.69
C LEU A 18 -2.72 -3.94 0.35
N ILE A 19 -1.68 -4.66 -0.08
CA ILE A 19 -1.72 -5.50 -1.30
C ILE A 19 -2.80 -6.59 -1.16
N LEU A 20 -2.88 -7.26 -0.02
CA LEU A 20 -3.88 -8.31 0.23
C LEU A 20 -5.31 -7.74 0.25
N ALA A 21 -5.50 -6.57 0.86
CA ALA A 21 -6.78 -5.87 0.86
C ALA A 21 -7.20 -5.51 -0.57
N LEU A 22 -6.31 -4.88 -1.36
CA LEU A 22 -6.55 -4.59 -2.77
C LEU A 22 -6.93 -5.84 -3.57
N LYS A 23 -6.20 -6.96 -3.41
CA LYS A 23 -6.53 -8.24 -4.05
C LYS A 23 -7.91 -8.76 -3.64
N SER A 24 -8.30 -8.60 -2.38
CA SER A 24 -9.61 -9.01 -1.87
C SER A 24 -10.76 -8.20 -2.47
N HIS A 25 -10.50 -6.95 -2.84
CA HIS A 25 -11.45 -6.08 -3.54
C HIS A 25 -11.50 -6.31 -5.06
N GLY A 26 -10.67 -7.21 -5.60
CA GLY A 26 -10.63 -7.56 -7.03
C GLY A 26 -9.62 -6.78 -7.86
N PHE A 27 -8.79 -5.95 -7.24
CA PHE A 27 -7.68 -5.26 -7.92
C PHE A 27 -6.50 -6.21 -8.16
N HIS A 28 -5.63 -5.87 -9.12
CA HIS A 28 -4.44 -6.63 -9.45
C HIS A 28 -3.15 -5.87 -9.09
N PRO A 29 -2.90 -5.61 -7.80
CA PRO A 29 -1.66 -4.98 -7.39
C PRO A 29 -0.48 -5.89 -7.66
N ILE A 30 0.57 -5.32 -8.24
CA ILE A 30 1.86 -5.94 -8.45
C ILE A 30 2.81 -5.40 -7.40
N GLU A 31 3.35 -6.32 -6.61
CA GLU A 31 4.31 -5.99 -5.57
C GLU A 31 5.62 -5.56 -6.23
N GLY A 32 6.21 -4.45 -5.79
CA GLY A 32 7.52 -4.00 -6.26
C GLY A 32 8.65 -5.03 -6.11
N ASN A 33 8.43 -6.07 -5.30
CA ASN A 33 9.32 -7.21 -5.16
C ASN A 33 9.11 -8.30 -6.24
N GLU A 34 7.90 -8.42 -6.80
CA GLU A 34 7.58 -9.34 -7.90
C GLU A 34 7.99 -8.78 -9.26
N VAL A 35 7.94 -7.45 -9.43
CA VAL A 35 8.58 -6.77 -10.56
C VAL A 35 10.07 -6.64 -10.26
N GLY A 36 10.78 -7.75 -10.38
CA GLY A 36 12.22 -7.71 -10.58
C GLY A 36 12.50 -6.91 -11.84
N LEU A 37 12.64 -5.58 -11.72
CA LEU A 37 13.29 -4.77 -12.73
C LEU A 37 14.61 -5.46 -13.01
N ALA A 38 14.77 -5.96 -14.24
CA ALA A 38 16.00 -6.61 -14.68
C ALA A 38 17.18 -5.66 -14.45
N GLY A 39 17.91 -5.86 -13.35
CA GLY A 39 18.99 -4.97 -12.87
C GLY A 39 18.87 -4.49 -11.42
N PHE A 40 17.71 -4.63 -10.76
CA PHE A 40 17.48 -4.22 -9.37
C PHE A 40 16.87 -5.38 -8.58
N ALA A 41 17.72 -6.36 -8.26
CA ALA A 41 17.34 -7.48 -7.39
C ALA A 41 17.03 -6.96 -5.98
N GLY A 42 15.76 -7.04 -5.58
CA GLY A 42 15.36 -6.98 -4.17
C GLY A 42 15.69 -5.69 -3.42
N ALA A 43 15.90 -4.57 -4.10
CA ALA A 43 16.04 -3.31 -3.38
C ALA A 43 14.66 -2.86 -2.90
N ILE A 44 14.35 -3.23 -1.66
CA ILE A 44 13.70 -2.27 -0.75
C ILE A 44 14.64 -1.05 -0.81
N GLY A 45 14.38 -0.12 -1.73
CA GLY A 45 15.09 1.14 -1.72
C GLY A 45 14.86 1.79 -0.36
N PRO A 46 15.68 2.76 0.07
CA PRO A 46 15.46 3.55 1.28
C PRO A 46 14.16 4.41 1.22
N SER A 47 13.21 4.07 0.36
CA SER A 47 11.96 4.78 0.07
C SER A 47 10.75 3.84 0.09
N GLY A 48 10.90 2.61 0.60
CA GLY A 48 9.82 1.65 0.78
C GLY A 48 9.47 0.76 -0.42
N VAL A 49 8.48 -0.10 -0.20
CA VAL A 49 7.88 -1.03 -1.16
C VAL A 49 6.88 -0.27 -2.04
N PRO A 50 7.11 -0.17 -3.36
CA PRO A 50 6.13 0.43 -4.26
C PRO A 50 4.98 -0.54 -4.53
N ILE A 51 3.76 -0.05 -4.39
CA ILE A 51 2.53 -0.76 -4.79
C ILE A 51 2.13 -0.24 -6.15
N MET A 52 2.18 -1.11 -7.16
CA MET A 52 1.82 -0.80 -8.55
C MET A 52 0.52 -1.49 -8.92
N VAL A 53 -0.29 -0.86 -9.75
CA VAL A 53 -1.53 -1.44 -10.30
C VAL A 53 -1.63 -1.11 -11.79
N PRO A 54 -2.36 -1.90 -12.58
CA PRO A 54 -2.75 -1.55 -13.94
C PRO A 54 -3.32 -0.13 -14.02
N GLU A 55 -2.88 0.63 -15.02
CA GLU A 55 -3.24 2.05 -15.19
C GLU A 55 -4.75 2.28 -15.23
N GLY A 56 -5.52 1.31 -15.75
CA GLY A 56 -6.98 1.39 -15.85
C GLY A 56 -7.73 1.24 -14.52
N GLU A 57 -7.08 0.77 -13.46
CA GLU A 57 -7.67 0.68 -12.11
C GLU A 57 -6.90 1.53 -11.08
N ALA A 58 -5.95 2.34 -11.54
CA ALA A 58 -5.06 3.11 -10.67
C ALA A 58 -5.79 4.17 -9.83
N GLU A 59 -6.81 4.82 -10.38
CA GLU A 59 -7.58 5.84 -9.67
C GLU A 59 -8.41 5.22 -8.53
N ASP A 60 -9.17 4.17 -8.82
CA ASP A 60 -9.98 3.44 -7.84
C ASP A 60 -9.13 2.75 -6.77
N ALA A 61 -8.06 2.06 -7.18
CA ALA A 61 -7.16 1.39 -6.25
C ALA A 61 -6.48 2.40 -5.31
N LYS A 62 -6.11 3.58 -5.82
CA LYS A 62 -5.52 4.65 -5.00
C LYS A 62 -6.49 5.17 -3.95
N LEU A 63 -7.77 5.38 -4.31
CA LEU A 63 -8.80 5.80 -3.36
C LEU A 63 -8.98 4.79 -2.24
N LEU A 64 -9.12 3.50 -2.59
CA LEU A 64 -9.27 2.44 -1.60
C LEU A 64 -8.02 2.33 -0.70
N LEU A 65 -6.83 2.42 -1.29
CA LEU A 65 -5.58 2.36 -0.56
C LEU A 65 -5.45 3.51 0.45
N ASP A 66 -5.82 4.74 0.07
CA ASP A 66 -5.78 5.91 0.95
C ASP A 66 -6.68 5.70 2.17
N SER A 67 -7.93 5.26 1.94
CA SER A 67 -8.86 4.92 3.02
C SER A 67 -8.35 3.80 3.93
N LEU A 68 -7.75 2.74 3.37
CA LEU A 68 -7.16 1.66 4.16
C LEU A 68 -5.99 2.16 5.02
N ARG A 69 -5.11 3.00 4.46
CA ARG A 69 -3.97 3.56 5.21
C ARG A 69 -4.42 4.43 6.37
N GLU A 70 -5.47 5.23 6.18
CA GLU A 70 -6.03 6.02 7.27
C GLU A 70 -6.55 5.14 8.42
N ASP A 71 -7.22 4.02 8.08
CA ASP A 71 -7.73 3.06 9.06
C ASP A 71 -6.58 2.39 9.84
N PHE A 72 -5.56 1.89 9.14
CA PHE A 72 -4.38 1.30 9.77
C PHE A 72 -3.59 2.28 10.65
N LYS A 73 -3.55 3.57 10.28
CA LYS A 73 -2.89 4.61 11.08
C LYS A 73 -3.69 4.97 12.33
N LYS A 74 -5.02 4.87 12.28
CA LYS A 74 -5.93 5.22 13.37
C LYS A 74 -5.91 4.21 14.52
N ASP A 75 -5.55 2.95 14.24
CA ASP A 75 -5.39 1.91 15.26
C ASP A 75 -4.10 2.09 16.10
N SER A 76 -3.14 2.92 15.64
CA SER A 76 -2.03 3.38 16.48
C SER A 76 -2.48 4.51 17.41
N PHE A 77 -3.03 4.12 18.56
CA PHE A 77 -3.19 4.93 19.77
C PHE A 77 -4.04 6.21 19.63
N SER A 78 -5.36 6.05 19.54
CA SER A 78 -6.22 6.89 20.37
C SER A 78 -6.42 6.20 21.72
N ASP A 79 -5.39 6.27 22.56
CA ASP A 79 -5.55 6.09 24.01
C ASP A 79 -6.45 7.22 24.49
N THR A 80 -7.64 6.81 24.94
CA THR A 80 -8.63 7.55 25.71
C THR A 80 -8.07 8.79 26.42
N SER A 81 -8.57 9.95 26.02
CA SER A 81 -8.65 11.11 26.91
C SER A 81 -10.13 11.40 27.14
N ASP A 82 -10.79 10.47 27.82
CA ASP A 82 -11.98 10.78 28.62
C ASP A 82 -11.48 11.52 29.87
N ASP A 83 -11.28 12.83 29.71
CA ASP A 83 -11.12 13.74 30.86
C ASP A 83 -12.54 14.08 31.35
N GLU A 84 -13.10 13.21 32.18
CA GLU A 84 -14.21 13.56 33.08
C GLU A 84 -13.60 14.33 34.27
N THR A 85 -13.90 15.64 34.36
CA THR A 85 -13.78 16.44 35.59
C THR A 85 -15.11 17.10 35.91
#